data_AF-A0A954REN4-F1
#
_entry.id   AF-A0A954REN4-F1
#
_cell.length_a   1.000
_cell.length_b   1.000
_cell.length_c   1.000
_cell.angle_alpha   90.00
_cell.angle_beta   90.00
_cell.angle_gamma   90.00
#
_symmetry.space_group_name_H-M   'P 1'
#
loop_
_entity.id
_entity.type
_entity.pdbx_description
1 polymer ?
#
loop_
_entity_poly.entity_id
_entity_poly.type
_entity_poly.pdbx_seq_one_letter_code
_entity_poly.pdbx_strand_id
1 'polypeptide(L)'
;MLGLAGLLSDDGVLGPSSAQAAGYQNPLAPKAPHFAPKAKRVIHLFMNGGPSHVDTFDPKPALDKYAGKDLPTQNLKTERPTGAALPSPFKFSKHGESGIEVSELFPHVAQQVDELAVIRSMHADVPNHEPSLGLMNCGESRLHRPSLGSWITYGLGSENENLPGYV
;
A
#
# COMPACT_ATOMS: atom_id res chain seq x y z
N MET A 1 24.35 -11.28 23.89
CA MET A 1 24.17 -12.60 24.54
C MET A 1 22.76 -13.17 24.36
N LEU A 2 21.69 -12.37 24.21
CA LEU A 2 20.33 -12.90 24.01
C LEU A 2 20.11 -13.62 22.67
N GLY A 3 20.72 -13.14 21.57
CA GLY A 3 20.54 -13.74 20.24
C GLY A 3 21.15 -15.15 20.07
N LEU A 4 22.33 -15.40 20.64
CA LEU A 4 22.99 -16.72 20.53
C LEU A 4 22.28 -17.80 21.35
N ALA A 5 21.74 -17.44 22.51
CA ALA A 5 20.97 -18.36 23.34
C ALA A 5 19.64 -18.78 22.68
N GLY A 6 18.98 -17.88 21.96
CA GLY A 6 17.79 -18.19 21.16
C GLY A 6 18.11 -19.18 20.03
N LEU A 7 19.11 -18.87 19.20
CA LEU A 7 19.54 -19.73 18.09
C LEU A 7 19.91 -21.16 18.54
N LEU A 8 20.70 -21.29 19.61
CA LEU A 8 21.09 -22.61 20.13
C LEU A 8 19.93 -23.38 20.80
N SER A 9 18.91 -22.67 21.26
CA SER A 9 17.68 -23.27 21.79
C SER A 9 16.78 -23.79 20.67
N ASP A 10 16.62 -23.04 19.58
CA ASP A 10 15.81 -23.44 18.43
C ASP A 10 16.44 -24.63 17.68
N ASP A 11 17.77 -24.66 17.57
CA ASP A 11 18.52 -25.78 16.97
C ASP A 11 18.61 -27.03 17.87
N GLY A 12 18.04 -26.98 19.09
CA GLY A 12 18.02 -28.11 20.04
C GLY A 12 19.41 -28.52 20.56
N VAL A 13 20.42 -27.66 20.40
CA VAL A 13 21.83 -27.94 20.75
C VAL A 13 22.08 -27.70 22.25
N LEU A 14 21.21 -26.94 22.90
CA LEU A 14 21.21 -26.81 24.36
C LEU A 14 20.48 -28.01 24.98
N GLY A 15 21.18 -28.79 25.82
CA GLY A 15 20.50 -29.69 26.78
C GLY A 15 19.51 -28.88 27.64
N PRO A 16 18.48 -29.51 28.26
CA PRO A 16 17.42 -28.80 28.97
C PRO A 16 18.02 -27.89 30.03
N SER A 17 18.20 -26.62 29.68
CA SER A 17 18.88 -25.65 30.51
C SER A 17 17.83 -24.97 31.37
N SER A 18 18.23 -24.55 32.56
CA SER A 18 17.44 -23.72 33.46
C SER A 18 16.93 -22.41 32.83
N ALA A 19 17.32 -22.06 31.59
CA ALA A 19 16.71 -20.98 30.81
C ALA A 19 15.26 -21.27 30.37
N GLN A 20 14.81 -22.53 30.39
CA GLN A 20 13.38 -22.85 30.31
C GLN A 20 12.59 -22.28 31.52
N ALA A 21 13.26 -21.96 32.64
CA ALA A 21 12.64 -21.35 33.82
C ALA A 21 12.39 -19.85 33.69
N ALA A 22 12.94 -19.19 32.66
CA ALA A 22 12.71 -17.77 32.39
C ALA A 22 11.87 -17.53 31.13
N GLY A 23 10.94 -18.44 30.81
CA GLY A 23 9.77 -18.18 29.95
C GLY A 23 9.99 -17.24 28.77
N TYR A 24 11.06 -17.42 27.99
CA TYR A 24 11.34 -16.57 26.84
C TYR A 24 10.20 -16.74 25.84
N GLN A 25 9.38 -15.71 25.68
CA GLN A 25 8.36 -15.64 24.66
C GLN A 25 8.91 -14.78 23.52
N ASN A 26 9.06 -15.37 22.33
CA ASN A 26 9.40 -14.61 21.14
C ASN A 26 8.31 -13.54 20.92
N PRO A 27 8.63 -12.24 21.04
CA PRO A 27 7.64 -11.17 20.93
C PRO A 27 7.03 -11.06 19.52
N LEU A 28 7.69 -11.67 18.52
CA LEU A 28 7.26 -11.75 17.12
C LEU A 28 6.60 -13.08 16.76
N ALA A 29 6.44 -14.02 17.71
CA ALA A 29 5.71 -15.25 17.42
C ALA A 29 4.31 -14.92 16.88
N PRO A 30 3.82 -15.63 15.83
CA PRO A 30 2.50 -15.40 15.28
C PRO A 30 1.39 -15.45 16.34
N LYS A 31 0.48 -14.47 16.29
CA LYS A 31 -0.64 -14.33 17.22
C LYS A 31 -1.95 -14.54 16.48
N ALA A 32 -2.92 -15.14 17.16
CA ALA A 32 -4.26 -15.27 16.61
C ALA A 32 -4.92 -13.89 16.46
N PRO A 33 -5.56 -13.58 15.31
CA PRO A 33 -6.31 -12.34 15.15
C PRO A 33 -7.56 -12.35 16.04
N HIS A 34 -8.07 -11.15 16.38
CA HIS A 34 -9.31 -11.00 17.16
C HIS A 34 -10.55 -11.55 16.46
N PHE A 35 -10.53 -11.62 15.12
CA PHE A 35 -11.64 -12.12 14.30
C PHE A 35 -11.15 -13.19 13.33
N ALA A 36 -12.03 -14.13 12.98
CA ALA A 36 -11.74 -15.11 11.94
C ALA A 36 -11.46 -14.41 10.60
N PRO A 37 -10.31 -14.67 9.95
CA PRO A 37 -9.95 -13.99 8.72
C PRO A 37 -10.85 -14.44 7.56
N LYS A 38 -11.31 -13.48 6.75
CA LYS A 38 -12.08 -13.76 5.52
C LYS A 38 -11.19 -14.11 4.32
N ALA A 39 -9.94 -13.65 4.34
CA ALA A 39 -8.94 -13.92 3.31
C ALA A 39 -7.73 -14.63 3.91
N LYS A 40 -7.15 -15.58 3.19
CA LYS A 40 -5.96 -16.33 3.64
C LYS A 40 -4.66 -15.57 3.40
N ARG A 41 -4.61 -14.78 2.31
CA ARG A 41 -3.44 -14.06 1.81
C ARG A 41 -3.88 -12.76 1.16
N VAL A 42 -3.03 -11.74 1.23
CA VAL A 42 -3.19 -10.45 0.55
C VAL A 42 -1.94 -10.20 -0.28
N ILE A 43 -2.13 -9.87 -1.55
CA ILE A 43 -1.04 -9.43 -2.43
C ILE A 43 -1.17 -7.90 -2.54
N HIS A 44 -0.21 -7.19 -1.97
CA HIS A 44 -0.16 -5.73 -2.04
C HIS A 44 0.85 -5.30 -3.11
N LEU A 45 0.35 -4.64 -4.14
CA LEU A 45 1.13 -4.14 -5.26
C LEU A 45 1.25 -2.63 -5.15
N PHE A 46 2.39 -2.14 -4.65
CA PHE A 46 2.67 -0.71 -4.57
C PHE A 46 3.50 -0.24 -5.77
N MET A 47 2.96 0.67 -6.58
CA MET A 47 3.58 1.15 -7.80
C MET A 47 4.13 2.57 -7.62
N ASN A 48 5.34 2.70 -7.07
CA ASN A 48 6.00 4.00 -6.94
C ASN A 48 6.36 4.56 -8.33
N GLY A 49 5.84 5.74 -8.68
CA GLY A 49 5.94 6.28 -10.04
C GLY A 49 5.13 5.50 -11.09
N GLY A 50 4.17 4.67 -10.63
CA GLY A 50 3.32 3.84 -11.47
C GLY A 50 2.38 4.60 -12.41
N PRO A 51 1.50 3.87 -13.11
CA PRO A 51 0.62 4.48 -14.08
C PRO A 51 -0.32 5.50 -13.42
N SER A 52 -0.58 6.58 -14.13
CA SER A 52 -1.46 7.64 -13.65
C SER A 52 -2.88 7.13 -13.43
N HIS A 53 -3.51 7.51 -12.32
CA HIS A 53 -4.89 7.10 -12.03
C HIS A 53 -5.88 7.60 -13.09
N VAL A 54 -5.64 8.78 -13.68
CA VAL A 54 -6.49 9.34 -14.74
C VAL A 54 -6.36 8.61 -16.07
N ASP A 55 -5.30 7.81 -16.23
CA ASP A 55 -5.03 6.99 -17.42
C ASP A 55 -5.44 5.51 -17.21
N THR A 56 -5.93 5.15 -16.03
CA THR A 56 -6.23 3.74 -15.67
C THR A 56 -7.72 3.52 -15.36
N PHE A 57 -8.18 3.93 -14.18
CA PHE A 57 -9.52 3.60 -13.65
C PHE A 57 -10.31 4.82 -13.19
N ASP A 58 -9.85 6.03 -13.46
CA ASP A 58 -10.49 7.28 -13.03
C ASP A 58 -10.37 8.40 -14.07
N PRO A 59 -10.95 8.21 -15.27
CA PRO A 59 -10.90 9.24 -16.31
C PRO A 59 -11.50 10.54 -15.79
N LYS A 60 -10.85 11.67 -16.12
CA LYS A 60 -11.28 13.01 -15.71
C LYS A 60 -11.72 13.81 -16.94
N PRO A 61 -13.02 13.83 -17.29
CA PRO A 61 -13.53 14.61 -18.43
C PRO A 61 -13.21 16.11 -18.39
N ALA A 62 -12.90 16.64 -17.20
CA ALA A 62 -12.42 18.00 -17.04
C ALA A 62 -11.08 18.23 -17.78
N LEU A 63 -10.20 17.23 -17.86
CA LEU A 63 -8.92 17.35 -18.58
C LEU A 63 -9.15 17.56 -20.08
N ASP A 64 -10.18 16.93 -20.66
CA ASP A 64 -10.58 17.17 -22.06
C ASP A 64 -11.09 18.60 -22.25
N LYS A 65 -11.95 19.06 -21.34
CA LYS A 65 -12.53 20.41 -21.39
C LYS A 65 -11.47 21.52 -21.33
N TYR A 66 -10.42 21.30 -20.54
CA TYR A 66 -9.34 22.26 -20.34
C TYR A 66 -8.07 21.93 -21.14
N ALA A 67 -8.14 21.02 -22.12
CA ALA A 67 -6.99 20.58 -22.89
C ALA A 67 -6.14 21.75 -23.42
N GLY A 68 -4.85 21.74 -23.09
CA GLY A 68 -3.89 22.78 -23.50
C GLY A 68 -4.07 24.14 -22.81
N LYS A 69 -4.98 24.26 -21.84
CA LYS A 69 -5.19 25.45 -21.01
C LYS A 69 -4.67 25.23 -19.60
N ASP A 70 -4.34 26.31 -18.92
CA ASP A 70 -4.03 26.25 -17.49
C ASP A 70 -5.25 25.72 -16.72
N LEU A 71 -4.98 24.87 -15.73
CA LEU A 71 -6.03 24.35 -14.87
C LEU A 71 -6.63 25.49 -14.02
N PRO A 72 -7.96 25.53 -13.81
CA PRO A 72 -8.64 26.60 -13.08
C PRO A 72 -8.47 26.46 -11.56
N THR A 73 -7.25 26.18 -11.10
CA THR A 73 -6.89 25.99 -9.69
C THR A 73 -5.70 26.88 -9.35
N GLN A 74 -5.89 27.72 -8.34
CA GLN A 74 -4.87 28.65 -7.87
C GLN A 74 -3.80 27.99 -6.99
N ASN A 75 -3.95 26.70 -6.64
CA ASN A 75 -3.20 26.05 -5.57
C ASN A 75 -2.30 24.89 -6.02
N LEU A 76 -2.09 24.65 -7.32
CA LEU A 76 -1.14 23.63 -7.79
C LEU A 76 0.31 24.13 -7.75
N LYS A 77 0.81 24.42 -6.54
CA LYS A 77 2.23 24.71 -6.33
C LYS A 77 2.98 23.39 -6.24
N THR A 78 3.72 23.06 -7.30
CA THR A 78 4.70 21.97 -7.28
C THR A 78 6.11 22.55 -7.34
N GLU A 79 7.15 21.71 -7.21
CA GLU A 79 8.55 22.15 -7.32
C GLU A 79 8.89 22.73 -8.69
N ARG A 80 8.13 22.37 -9.74
CA ARG A 80 8.29 22.87 -11.10
C ARG A 80 7.04 23.65 -11.53
N PRO A 81 7.14 24.55 -12.52
CA PRO A 81 5.96 25.17 -13.11
C PRO A 81 5.00 24.10 -13.62
N THR A 82 3.77 24.11 -13.10
CA THR A 82 2.70 23.23 -13.56
C THR A 82 2.27 23.68 -14.95
N GLY A 83 2.26 22.76 -15.91
CA GLY A 83 1.86 23.03 -17.28
C GLY A 83 0.34 23.04 -17.48
N ALA A 84 -0.06 23.10 -18.74
CA ALA A 84 -1.45 23.00 -19.15
C ALA A 84 -2.08 21.64 -18.82
N ALA A 85 -3.40 21.59 -18.74
CA ALA A 85 -4.15 20.35 -18.61
C ALA A 85 -3.87 19.43 -19.81
N LEU A 86 -3.52 18.18 -19.51
CA LEU A 86 -3.27 17.15 -20.50
C LEU A 86 -4.37 16.08 -20.41
N PRO A 87 -5.17 15.91 -21.47
CA PRO A 87 -6.09 14.78 -21.59
C PRO A 87 -5.37 13.44 -21.49
N SER A 88 -6.06 12.42 -21.01
CA SER A 88 -5.55 11.06 -21.16
C SER A 88 -5.45 10.73 -22.66
N PRO A 89 -4.31 10.18 -23.14
CA PRO A 89 -4.19 9.78 -24.53
C PRO A 89 -4.90 8.44 -24.82
N PHE A 90 -5.40 7.77 -23.78
CA PHE A 90 -5.99 6.44 -23.87
C PHE A 90 -7.51 6.51 -23.98
N LYS A 91 -8.09 5.52 -24.64
CA LYS A 91 -9.53 5.34 -24.73
C LYS A 91 -10.07 4.63 -23.49
N PHE A 92 -11.26 5.02 -23.09
CA PHE A 92 -11.99 4.42 -21.98
C PHE A 92 -13.29 3.81 -22.48
N SER A 93 -13.69 2.71 -21.85
CA SER A 93 -14.98 2.08 -22.07
C SER A 93 -15.58 1.63 -20.75
N LYS A 94 -16.90 1.65 -20.65
CA LYS A 94 -17.61 1.12 -19.47
C LYS A 94 -17.66 -0.39 -19.56
N HIS A 95 -17.35 -1.06 -18.45
CA HIS A 95 -17.35 -2.51 -18.36
C HIS A 95 -18.24 -2.98 -17.20
N GLY A 96 -18.69 -4.23 -17.30
CA GLY A 96 -19.47 -4.88 -16.25
C GLY A 96 -20.83 -4.24 -15.97
N GLU A 97 -21.49 -4.72 -14.91
CA GLU A 97 -22.70 -4.14 -14.37
C GLU A 97 -22.42 -2.85 -13.58
N SER A 98 -21.23 -2.75 -12.98
CA SER A 98 -20.75 -1.56 -12.27
C SER A 98 -20.63 -0.35 -13.19
N GLY A 99 -20.45 -0.56 -14.51
CA GLY A 99 -20.29 0.50 -15.49
C GLY A 99 -19.03 1.35 -15.28
N ILE A 100 -18.05 0.83 -14.53
CA ILE A 100 -16.77 1.51 -14.28
C ILE A 100 -16.03 1.65 -15.61
N GLU A 101 -15.54 2.86 -15.85
CA GLU A 101 -14.71 3.17 -17.00
C GLU A 101 -13.28 2.65 -16.79
N VAL A 102 -12.83 1.80 -17.71
CA VAL A 102 -11.48 1.22 -17.70
C VAL A 102 -10.75 1.61 -18.98
N SER A 103 -9.48 1.96 -18.84
CA SER A 103 -8.58 2.29 -19.93
C SER A 103 -8.28 1.07 -20.82
N GLU A 104 -8.11 1.31 -22.12
CA GLU A 104 -7.70 0.28 -23.10
C GLU A 104 -6.35 -0.39 -22.78
N LEU A 105 -5.57 0.18 -21.85
CA LEU A 105 -4.35 -0.41 -21.31
C LEU A 105 -4.57 -1.70 -20.51
N PHE A 106 -5.77 -1.92 -19.97
CA PHE A 106 -6.06 -3.04 -19.07
C PHE A 106 -7.22 -3.92 -19.56
N PRO A 107 -7.16 -4.46 -20.79
CA PRO A 107 -8.29 -5.16 -21.39
C PRO A 107 -8.67 -6.44 -20.63
N HIS A 108 -7.70 -7.10 -19.99
CA HIS A 108 -7.94 -8.30 -19.19
C HIS A 108 -8.48 -7.98 -17.80
N VAL A 109 -8.05 -6.87 -17.19
CA VAL A 109 -8.56 -6.43 -15.88
C VAL A 109 -10.00 -5.95 -16.02
N ALA A 110 -10.33 -5.29 -17.13
CA ALA A 110 -11.70 -4.85 -17.44
C ALA A 110 -12.72 -6.00 -17.45
N GLN A 111 -12.30 -7.23 -17.75
CA GLN A 111 -13.18 -8.42 -17.71
C GLN A 111 -13.59 -8.82 -16.29
N GLN A 112 -12.92 -8.28 -15.26
CA GLN A 112 -13.15 -8.59 -13.85
C GLN A 112 -13.63 -7.36 -13.07
N VAL A 113 -14.07 -6.29 -13.75
CA VAL A 113 -14.29 -4.99 -13.13
C VAL A 113 -15.33 -5.00 -11.99
N ASP A 114 -16.32 -5.90 -12.07
CA ASP A 114 -17.36 -6.03 -11.04
C ASP A 114 -16.85 -6.70 -9.75
N GLU A 115 -15.69 -7.36 -9.82
CA GLU A 115 -14.97 -7.91 -8.67
C GLU A 115 -13.98 -6.90 -8.07
N LEU A 116 -13.85 -5.71 -8.67
CA LEU A 116 -12.91 -4.67 -8.23
C LEU A 116 -13.62 -3.62 -7.37
N ALA A 117 -12.96 -3.23 -6.29
CA ALA A 117 -13.28 -2.02 -5.55
C ALA A 117 -12.32 -0.90 -5.97
N VAL A 118 -12.80 0.08 -6.73
CA VAL A 118 -12.01 1.25 -7.15
C VAL A 118 -12.26 2.42 -6.19
N ILE A 119 -11.21 2.86 -5.49
CA ILE A 119 -11.30 3.98 -4.53
C ILE A 119 -10.77 5.25 -5.19
N ARG A 120 -11.69 6.14 -5.61
CA ARG A 120 -11.36 7.44 -6.26
C ARG A 120 -11.33 8.63 -5.30
N SER A 121 -11.59 8.39 -4.01
CA SER A 121 -11.69 9.41 -2.96
C SER A 121 -10.38 9.69 -2.23
N MET A 122 -9.29 8.99 -2.57
CA MET A 122 -8.00 9.22 -1.95
C MET A 122 -7.41 10.57 -2.42
N HIS A 123 -6.94 11.36 -1.48
CA HIS A 123 -6.23 12.60 -1.76
C HIS A 123 -5.02 12.73 -0.82
N ALA A 124 -4.07 13.56 -1.23
CA ALA A 124 -2.96 14.00 -0.40
C ALA A 124 -2.93 15.53 -0.35
N ASP A 125 -2.31 16.08 0.69
CA ASP A 125 -2.26 17.53 0.89
C ASP A 125 -1.12 18.20 0.11
N VAL A 126 -0.13 17.41 -0.32
CA VAL A 126 1.07 17.88 -1.02
C VAL A 126 1.34 17.02 -2.26
N PRO A 127 1.85 17.60 -3.35
CA PRO A 127 2.08 16.89 -4.60
C PRO A 127 3.41 16.09 -4.64
N ASN A 128 4.15 16.04 -3.54
CA ASN A 128 5.46 15.40 -3.48
C ASN A 128 5.34 13.90 -3.17
N HIS A 129 6.25 13.11 -3.75
CA HIS A 129 6.26 11.65 -3.60
C HIS A 129 6.57 11.22 -2.16
N GLU A 130 7.66 11.71 -1.57
CA GLU A 130 8.14 11.28 -0.26
C GLU A 130 7.13 11.55 0.88
N PRO A 131 6.53 12.75 1.00
CA PRO A 131 5.54 12.99 2.04
C PRO A 131 4.25 12.16 1.83
N SER A 132 3.88 11.91 0.57
CA SER A 132 2.71 11.07 0.24
C SER A 132 2.94 9.59 0.56
N LEU A 133 4.18 9.09 0.41
CA LEU A 133 4.57 7.76 0.86
C LEU A 133 4.44 7.63 2.38
N GLY A 134 4.86 8.65 3.12
CA GLY A 134 4.66 8.73 4.57
C GLY A 134 3.18 8.70 4.94
N LEU A 135 2.36 9.52 4.26
CA LEU A 135 0.92 9.57 4.49
C LEU A 135 0.24 8.22 4.23
N MET A 136 0.55 7.56 3.11
CA MET A 136 -0.04 6.26 2.75
C MET A 136 0.32 5.16 3.74
N ASN A 137 1.58 5.09 4.17
CA ASN A 137 2.05 4.00 5.02
C ASN A 137 1.81 4.26 6.51
N CYS A 138 1.80 5.52 6.93
CA CYS A 138 1.87 5.91 8.34
C CYS A 138 0.74 6.85 8.78
N GLY A 139 -0.10 7.33 7.86
CA GLY A 139 -1.19 8.27 8.15
C GLY A 139 -0.72 9.70 8.48
N GLU A 140 0.56 10.01 8.31
CA GLU A 140 1.16 11.32 8.59
C GLU A 140 2.29 11.59 7.58
N SER A 141 2.33 12.80 7.03
CA SER A 141 3.26 13.17 5.94
C SER A 141 4.56 13.80 6.43
N ARG A 142 4.62 14.31 7.67
CA ARG A 142 5.77 15.07 8.19
C ARG A 142 6.56 14.35 9.26
N LEU A 143 5.88 13.74 10.22
CA LEU A 143 6.50 13.07 11.36
C LEU A 143 6.55 11.57 11.13
N HIS A 144 7.67 10.96 11.47
CA HIS A 144 7.78 9.51 11.46
C HIS A 144 6.78 8.91 12.48
N ARG A 145 5.85 8.12 11.98
CA ARG A 145 4.92 7.30 12.76
C ARG A 145 5.15 5.83 12.39
N PRO A 146 4.81 4.87 13.29
CA PRO A 146 4.84 3.46 12.93
C PRO A 146 3.98 3.21 11.70
N SER A 147 4.51 2.47 10.73
CA SER A 147 3.80 2.15 9.50
C SER A 147 2.70 1.11 9.75
N LEU A 148 1.81 0.94 8.78
CA LEU A 148 0.84 -0.15 8.75
C LEU A 148 1.53 -1.51 9.01
N GLY A 149 2.66 -1.77 8.35
CA GLY A 149 3.45 -2.99 8.56
C GLY A 149 3.94 -3.16 10.00
N SER A 150 4.41 -2.07 10.64
CA SER A 150 4.81 -2.11 12.05
C SER A 150 3.64 -2.44 12.99
N TRP A 151 2.46 -1.86 12.75
CA TRP A 151 1.25 -2.16 13.53
C TRP A 151 0.77 -3.59 13.34
N ILE A 152 0.79 -4.11 12.11
CA ILE A 152 0.47 -5.50 11.80
C ILE A 152 1.44 -6.44 12.53
N THR A 153 2.74 -6.18 12.43
CA THR A 153 3.77 -6.99 13.10
C THR A 153 3.62 -6.98 14.62
N TYR A 154 3.32 -5.81 15.19
CA TYR A 154 3.07 -5.69 16.63
C TYR A 154 1.87 -6.51 17.08
N GLY A 155 0.75 -6.40 16.35
CA GLY A 155 -0.51 -7.04 16.69
C GLY A 155 -0.57 -8.55 16.39
N LEU A 156 0.04 -8.99 15.30
CA LEU A 156 -0.07 -10.36 14.79
C LEU A 156 1.24 -11.16 14.81
N GLY A 157 2.37 -10.52 15.13
CA GLY A 157 3.69 -11.15 15.00
C GLY A 157 4.12 -11.26 13.53
N SER A 158 5.09 -12.14 13.27
CA SER A 158 5.64 -12.42 11.96
C SER A 158 5.67 -13.94 11.75
N GLU A 159 5.13 -14.41 10.62
CA GLU A 159 5.36 -15.79 10.15
C GLU A 159 6.78 -15.97 9.57
N ASN A 160 7.51 -14.86 9.37
CA ASN A 160 8.86 -14.84 8.81
C ASN A 160 9.91 -14.68 9.92
N GLU A 161 10.86 -15.60 9.97
CA GLU A 161 12.00 -15.59 10.91
C GLU A 161 13.29 -15.02 10.29
N ASN A 162 13.33 -14.89 8.96
CA ASN A 162 14.53 -14.59 8.19
C ASN A 162 14.59 -13.15 7.64
N LEU A 163 13.47 -12.42 7.65
CA LEU A 163 13.38 -11.00 7.30
C LEU A 163 12.80 -10.20 8.47
N PRO A 164 13.03 -8.87 8.53
CA PRO A 164 12.35 -8.03 9.50
C PRO A 164 10.83 -8.20 9.38
N GLY A 165 10.12 -8.42 10.50
CA GLY A 165 8.70 -8.79 10.45
C GLY A 165 7.75 -7.78 9.80
N TYR A 166 8.19 -6.53 9.60
CA TYR A 166 7.45 -5.48 8.89
C TYR A 166 7.67 -5.51 7.36
N VAL A 167 8.44 -6.46 6.86
CA VAL A 167 8.76 -6.69 5.43
C VAL A 167 8.00 -7.89 4.91
#